data_AF-A0A1G2BVB0-F1
#
_entry.id   AF-A0A1G2BVB0-F1
#
_cell.length_a   1.000
_cell.length_b   1.000
_cell.length_c   1.000
_cell.angle_alpha   90.00
_cell.angle_beta   90.00
_cell.angle_gamma   90.00
#
_symmetry.space_group_name_H-M   'P 1'
#
loop_
_entity.id
_entity.type
_entity.pdbx_description
1 polymer ?
#
loop_
_entity_poly.entity_id
_entity_poly.type
_entity_poly.pdbx_seq_one_letter_code
_entity_poly.pdbx_strand_id
1 'polypeptide(L)'
;MRGGLALILLAAAVPFLGVSCSKTGGVNQATDRLGNFFQQNIAKPLSEQIKRAQDRTLNFAGGTSESFIKDLTDKEKAAVEEWLTKNKLNQFGDKKDTVYTGGTPLFNEQTSESLNRFEYLFNKFPELKDIIKNAVTSKAVEKK
;
A
#
# COMPACT_ATOMS: atom_id res chain seq x y z
N MET A 1 -67.51 24.79 -29.19
CA MET A 1 -67.50 25.57 -30.45
C MET A 1 -66.06 25.83 -30.85
N ARG A 2 -65.72 25.51 -32.11
CA ARG A 2 -64.77 26.18 -33.02
C ARG A 2 -63.43 26.60 -32.41
N GLY A 3 -62.32 25.94 -32.72
CA GLY A 3 -61.61 26.08 -34.01
C GLY A 3 -60.33 26.88 -33.71
N GLY A 4 -59.13 26.63 -34.23
CA GLY A 4 -58.66 25.87 -35.38
C GLY A 4 -57.49 26.66 -35.96
N LEU A 5 -56.35 25.99 -36.20
CA LEU A 5 -55.21 26.35 -37.09
C LEU A 5 -54.42 27.63 -36.72
N ALA A 6 -53.11 27.80 -36.98
CA ALA A 6 -52.08 27.11 -37.75
C ALA A 6 -50.71 27.51 -37.12
N LEU A 7 -49.77 26.60 -36.86
CA LEU A 7 -48.76 26.07 -37.80
C LEU A 7 -47.76 27.14 -38.30
N ILE A 8 -46.59 27.26 -37.66
CA ILE A 8 -45.32 27.54 -38.37
C ILE A 8 -44.22 26.67 -37.75
N LEU A 9 -43.61 25.88 -38.63
CA LEU A 9 -42.46 25.02 -38.43
C LEU A 9 -41.24 25.79 -37.89
N LEU A 10 -40.52 25.17 -36.95
CA LEU A 10 -39.07 25.26 -36.92
C LEU A 10 -38.50 23.83 -36.80
N ALA A 11 -38.08 23.30 -37.94
CA ALA A 11 -37.36 22.06 -38.05
C ALA A 11 -35.91 22.27 -37.59
N ALA A 12 -35.45 21.46 -36.65
CA ALA A 12 -34.04 21.17 -36.46
C ALA A 12 -33.89 19.65 -36.33
N ALA A 13 -33.95 18.99 -37.48
CA ALA A 13 -33.49 17.61 -37.63
C ALA A 13 -31.98 17.59 -37.35
N VAL A 14 -31.56 16.80 -36.37
CA VAL A 14 -30.15 16.50 -36.12
C VAL A 14 -29.81 15.26 -36.94
N PRO A 15 -29.03 15.35 -38.02
CA PRO A 15 -28.55 14.16 -38.70
C PRO A 15 -27.39 13.57 -37.91
N PHE A 16 -27.66 12.41 -37.32
CA PHE A 16 -26.66 11.39 -37.07
C PHE A 16 -26.20 10.88 -38.43
N LEU A 17 -24.89 10.82 -38.72
CA LEU A 17 -24.21 9.80 -39.54
C LEU A 17 -22.70 10.13 -39.67
N GLY A 18 -21.88 9.27 -39.06
CA GLY A 18 -20.75 8.57 -39.71
C GLY A 18 -19.58 9.33 -40.35
N VAL A 19 -18.41 9.21 -39.69
CA VAL A 19 -17.04 8.97 -40.20
C VAL A 19 -16.60 9.62 -41.52
N SER A 20 -15.59 10.50 -41.46
CA SER A 20 -14.57 10.60 -42.52
C SER A 20 -13.20 10.98 -41.95
N CYS A 21 -12.23 10.11 -42.24
CA CYS A 21 -10.81 10.24 -41.93
C CYS A 21 -10.18 11.29 -42.85
N SER A 22 -9.45 12.28 -42.30
CA SER A 22 -8.64 13.21 -43.11
C SER A 22 -7.16 13.16 -42.73
N LYS A 23 -6.46 12.47 -43.62
CA LYS A 23 -5.03 12.42 -43.98
C LYS A 23 -4.09 13.52 -43.42
N THR A 24 -3.15 13.07 -42.60
CA THR A 24 -1.70 13.38 -42.55
C THR A 24 -1.19 14.66 -43.22
N GLY A 25 -0.76 15.62 -42.38
CA GLY A 25 0.25 16.63 -42.66
C GLY A 25 1.40 16.48 -41.65
N GLY A 26 2.63 16.37 -42.13
CA GLY A 26 3.74 15.71 -41.43
C GLY A 26 4.32 16.44 -40.22
N VAL A 27 4.43 15.72 -39.10
CA VAL A 27 5.31 16.04 -37.96
C VAL A 27 5.78 14.73 -37.30
N ASN A 28 6.24 13.74 -38.07
CA ASN A 28 6.63 12.45 -37.49
C ASN A 28 8.14 12.15 -37.55
N GLN A 29 8.92 12.72 -38.48
CA GLN A 29 10.33 12.33 -38.59
C GLN A 29 11.26 12.89 -37.49
N ALA A 30 10.91 14.00 -36.84
CA ALA A 30 11.73 14.57 -35.77
C ALA A 30 11.47 13.88 -34.42
N THR A 31 10.21 13.52 -34.14
CA THR A 31 9.79 12.81 -32.92
C THR A 31 10.21 11.35 -32.94
N ASP A 32 10.22 10.70 -34.11
CA ASP A 32 10.63 9.29 -34.23
C ASP A 32 12.14 9.09 -34.03
N ARG A 33 12.96 10.07 -34.44
CA ARG A 33 14.42 10.04 -34.23
C ARG A 33 14.82 10.39 -32.80
N LEU A 34 14.15 11.35 -32.17
CA LEU A 34 14.33 11.66 -30.75
C LEU A 34 13.83 10.51 -29.86
N GLY A 35 12.69 9.92 -30.20
CA GLY A 35 12.14 8.74 -29.52
C GLY A 35 13.10 7.54 -29.59
N ASN A 36 13.61 7.22 -30.78
CA ASN A 36 14.59 6.14 -30.93
C ASN A 36 15.94 6.44 -30.27
N PHE A 37 16.41 7.69 -30.27
CA PHE A 37 17.66 8.06 -29.59
C PHE A 37 17.53 7.98 -28.06
N PHE A 38 16.42 8.45 -27.49
CA PHE A 38 16.13 8.32 -26.06
C PHE A 38 15.96 6.85 -25.65
N GLN A 39 15.29 6.05 -26.48
CA GLN A 39 15.01 4.65 -26.21
C GLN A 39 16.24 3.74 -26.38
N GLN A 40 17.17 4.05 -27.30
CA GLN A 40 18.39 3.27 -27.50
C GLN A 40 19.54 3.68 -26.58
N ASN A 41 19.73 4.98 -26.30
CA ASN A 41 20.92 5.47 -25.58
C ASN A 41 20.67 5.84 -24.11
N ILE A 42 19.41 6.00 -23.67
CA ILE A 42 19.09 6.39 -22.27
C ILE A 42 18.23 5.32 -21.59
N ALA A 43 17.20 4.79 -22.24
CA ALA A 43 16.21 3.94 -21.59
C ALA A 43 16.73 2.58 -21.10
N LYS A 44 17.73 1.98 -21.77
CA LYS A 44 18.28 0.67 -21.33
C LYS A 44 19.18 0.76 -20.09
N PRO A 45 20.20 1.64 -20.02
CA PRO A 45 21.01 1.75 -18.82
C PRO A 45 20.30 2.46 -17.67
N LEU A 46 19.34 3.35 -17.97
CA LEU A 46 18.66 4.13 -16.94
C LEU A 46 17.50 3.38 -16.29
N SER A 47 16.74 2.56 -17.02
CA SER A 47 15.66 1.77 -16.41
C SER A 47 16.17 0.71 -15.45
N GLU A 48 17.33 0.10 -15.73
CA GLU A 48 18.01 -0.77 -14.76
C GLU A 48 18.55 0.00 -13.56
N GLN A 49 19.14 1.18 -13.76
CA GLN A 49 19.63 2.01 -12.65
C GLN A 49 18.48 2.56 -11.78
N ILE A 50 17.35 2.95 -12.39
CA ILE A 50 16.15 3.38 -11.68
C ILE A 50 15.52 2.21 -10.93
N LYS A 51 15.44 1.00 -11.51
CA LYS A 51 14.99 -0.20 -10.78
C LYS A 51 15.91 -0.49 -9.61
N ARG A 52 17.23 -0.50 -9.80
CA ARG A 52 18.22 -0.70 -8.72
C ARG A 52 18.23 0.41 -7.67
N ALA A 53 17.81 1.62 -8.02
CA ALA A 53 17.66 2.74 -7.09
C ALA A 53 16.31 2.68 -6.36
N GLN A 54 15.22 2.32 -7.04
CA GLN A 54 13.89 2.12 -6.47
C GLN A 54 13.84 0.90 -5.55
N ASP A 55 14.44 -0.22 -5.94
CA ASP A 55 14.56 -1.40 -5.09
C ASP A 55 15.43 -1.10 -3.87
N ARG A 56 16.47 -0.27 -4.02
CA ARG A 56 17.26 0.20 -2.88
C ARG A 56 16.50 1.16 -1.99
N THR A 57 15.66 2.05 -2.51
CA THR A 57 14.85 2.95 -1.67
C THR A 57 13.67 2.25 -1.03
N LEU A 58 13.02 1.29 -1.71
CA LEU A 58 11.90 0.50 -1.18
C LEU A 58 12.34 -0.53 -0.13
N ASN A 59 13.50 -1.17 -0.30
CA ASN A 59 14.07 -2.05 0.72
C ASN A 59 14.69 -1.28 1.90
N PHE A 60 15.02 0.00 1.72
CA PHE A 60 15.62 0.84 2.76
C PHE A 60 14.57 1.60 3.60
N ALA A 61 13.34 1.79 3.10
CA ALA A 61 12.26 2.48 3.79
C ALA A 61 10.99 1.60 3.89
N GLY A 62 10.89 0.79 4.95
CA GLY A 62 9.60 0.42 5.55
C GLY A 62 8.78 -0.74 4.96
N GLY A 63 9.20 -1.39 3.87
CA GLY A 63 8.30 -2.29 3.12
C GLY A 63 7.96 -3.67 3.71
N THR A 64 8.54 -4.11 4.83
CA THR A 64 8.38 -5.52 5.26
C THR A 64 7.79 -5.70 6.66
N SER A 65 7.99 -4.75 7.58
CA SER A 65 7.48 -4.85 8.95
C SER A 65 6.04 -4.40 9.09
N GLU A 66 5.63 -3.29 8.46
CA GLU A 66 4.26 -2.77 8.58
C GLU A 66 3.22 -3.73 7.98
N SER A 67 3.47 -4.29 6.79
CA SER A 67 2.56 -5.29 6.19
C SER A 67 2.48 -6.53 7.06
N PHE A 68 3.63 -7.04 7.52
CA PHE A 68 3.67 -8.24 8.37
C PHE A 68 2.86 -8.05 9.66
N ILE A 69 2.93 -6.86 10.28
CA ILE A 69 2.19 -6.56 11.51
C ILE A 69 0.68 -6.45 11.25
N LYS A 70 0.29 -5.88 10.11
CA LYS A 70 -1.12 -5.78 9.71
C LYS A 70 -1.73 -7.16 9.43
N ASP A 71 -0.93 -8.08 8.93
CA ASP A 71 -1.36 -9.41 8.48
C ASP A 71 -1.28 -10.50 9.58
N LEU A 72 -0.97 -10.13 10.83
CA LEU A 72 -0.95 -11.05 11.97
C LEU A 72 -2.32 -11.72 12.18
N THR A 73 -2.33 -13.04 12.10
CA THR A 73 -3.49 -13.89 12.41
C THR A 73 -3.75 -13.96 13.92
N ASP A 74 -4.97 -14.33 14.31
CA ASP A 74 -5.35 -14.40 15.73
C ASP A 74 -4.52 -15.40 16.53
N LYS A 75 -4.06 -16.49 15.89
CA LYS A 75 -3.18 -17.48 16.51
C LYS A 75 -1.81 -16.90 16.84
N GLU A 76 -1.28 -16.06 15.95
CA GLU A 76 0.01 -15.42 16.12
C GLU A 76 -0.05 -14.37 17.23
N LYS A 77 -1.13 -13.58 17.26
CA LYS A 77 -1.40 -12.65 18.35
C LYS A 77 -1.52 -13.38 19.69
N ALA A 78 -2.24 -14.50 19.73
CA ALA A 78 -2.36 -15.32 20.94
C ALA A 78 -1.00 -15.85 21.43
N ALA A 79 -0.11 -16.26 20.52
CA ALA A 79 1.24 -16.70 20.89
C ALA A 79 2.05 -15.57 21.57
N VAL A 80 1.89 -14.33 21.11
CA VAL A 80 2.51 -13.16 21.76
C VAL A 80 1.93 -12.95 23.16
N GLU A 81 0.61 -13.01 23.33
CA GLU A 81 -0.04 -12.84 24.63
C GLU A 81 0.36 -13.94 25.63
N GLU A 82 0.45 -15.20 25.18
CA GLU A 82 0.95 -16.32 25.98
C GLU A 82 2.39 -16.08 26.43
N TRP A 83 3.25 -15.59 25.54
CA TRP A 83 4.63 -15.25 25.87
C TRP A 83 4.71 -14.10 26.87
N LEU A 84 3.96 -13.01 26.68
CA LEU A 84 3.92 -11.88 27.62
C LEU A 84 3.48 -12.34 29.00
N THR A 85 2.44 -13.18 29.06
CA THR A 85 1.90 -13.73 30.31
C THR A 85 2.92 -14.61 31.03
N LYS A 86 3.60 -15.50 30.30
CA LYS A 86 4.65 -16.38 30.83
C LYS A 86 5.82 -15.60 31.44
N ASN A 87 6.16 -14.47 30.82
CA ASN A 87 7.22 -13.57 31.28
C ASN A 87 6.76 -12.57 32.36
N LYS A 88 5.49 -12.65 32.82
CA LYS A 88 4.89 -11.73 33.80
C LYS A 88 4.96 -10.27 33.36
N LEU A 89 4.79 -10.04 32.05
CA LEU A 89 4.74 -8.72 31.45
C LEU A 89 3.28 -8.26 31.25
N ASN A 90 3.10 -6.95 31.08
CA ASN A 90 1.84 -6.34 30.65
C ASN A 90 1.71 -6.38 29.11
N GLN A 91 0.61 -5.84 28.60
CA GLN A 91 0.28 -5.80 27.17
C GLN A 91 1.28 -5.01 26.29
N PHE A 92 2.16 -4.21 26.90
CA PHE A 92 3.22 -3.45 26.23
C PHE A 92 4.61 -4.05 26.49
N GLY A 93 4.68 -5.18 27.19
CA GLY A 93 5.94 -5.85 27.48
C GLY A 93 6.77 -5.19 28.59
N ASP A 94 6.13 -4.42 29.47
CA ASP A 94 6.73 -3.94 30.72
C ASP A 94 6.25 -4.78 31.90
N LYS A 95 6.78 -4.56 33.11
CA LYS A 95 6.29 -5.27 34.31
C LYS A 95 4.78 -5.05 34.49
N LYS A 96 4.07 -6.05 35.01
CA LYS A 96 2.62 -5.97 35.22
C LYS A 96 2.17 -4.76 36.04
N ASP A 97 2.98 -4.36 37.02
CA ASP A 97 2.66 -3.25 37.92
C ASP A 97 3.17 -1.88 37.41
N THR A 98 3.61 -1.80 36.15
CA THR A 98 4.04 -0.53 35.55
C THR A 98 2.85 0.40 35.36
N VAL A 99 2.96 1.61 35.93
CA VAL A 99 2.01 2.72 35.75
C VAL A 99 2.60 3.72 34.77
N TYR A 100 1.79 4.16 33.80
CA TYR A 100 2.19 5.17 32.81
C TYR A 100 1.57 6.51 33.15
N THR A 101 2.41 7.48 33.51
CA THR A 101 2.00 8.87 33.71
C THR A 101 1.92 9.55 32.36
N GLY A 102 0.71 9.93 31.91
CA GLY A 102 0.53 10.63 30.64
C GLY A 102 -0.01 9.78 29.48
N GLY A 103 -0.44 8.53 29.71
CA GLY A 103 -1.13 7.74 28.69
C GLY A 103 -0.52 6.36 28.49
N THR A 104 -0.32 5.95 27.23
CA THR A 104 0.28 4.65 26.89
C THR A 104 1.66 4.85 26.26
N PRO A 105 2.58 3.88 26.36
CA PRO A 105 3.90 3.98 25.71
C PRO A 105 3.82 3.97 24.18
N LEU A 106 2.63 3.80 23.61
CA LEU A 106 2.41 3.76 22.16
C LEU A 106 2.21 5.16 21.56
N PHE A 107 2.01 6.20 22.37
CA PHE A 107 1.81 7.55 21.86
C PHE A 107 3.07 8.40 22.05
N ASN A 108 3.56 9.00 20.96
CA ASN A 108 4.65 9.95 21.00
C ASN A 108 4.07 11.37 21.03
N GLU A 109 4.12 12.03 22.19
CA GLU A 109 3.59 13.39 22.36
C GLU A 109 4.37 14.44 21.56
N GLN A 110 5.65 14.21 21.29
CA GLN A 110 6.48 15.16 20.53
C GLN A 110 6.09 15.20 19.05
N THR A 111 5.75 14.04 18.48
CA THR A 111 5.35 13.93 17.06
C THR A 111 3.84 13.84 16.87
N SER A 112 3.07 13.64 17.95
CA SER A 112 1.64 13.33 17.95
C SER A 112 1.28 12.05 17.16
N GLU A 113 2.22 11.12 17.01
CA GLU A 113 2.03 9.87 16.30
C GLU A 113 1.76 8.71 17.28
N SER A 114 0.96 7.74 16.83
CA SER A 114 0.70 6.50 17.58
C SER A 114 1.37 5.31 16.89
N LEU A 115 2.09 4.51 17.66
CA LEU A 115 2.72 3.27 17.20
C LEU A 115 1.76 2.10 17.31
N ASN A 116 1.84 1.17 16.37
CA ASN A 116 1.12 -0.09 16.49
C ASN A 116 1.69 -0.91 17.67
N ARG A 117 0.83 -1.53 18.47
CA ARG A 117 1.26 -2.30 19.65
C ARG A 117 2.22 -3.44 19.30
N PHE A 118 1.94 -4.19 18.24
CA PHE A 118 2.80 -5.32 17.84
C PHE A 118 4.10 -4.84 17.20
N GLU A 119 4.08 -3.70 16.53
CA GLU A 119 5.30 -3.02 16.08
C GLU A 119 6.21 -2.67 17.26
N TYR A 120 5.62 -2.01 18.26
CA TYR A 120 6.31 -1.65 19.49
C TYR A 120 6.91 -2.89 20.18
N LEU A 121 6.13 -3.97 20.30
CA LEU A 121 6.59 -5.23 20.88
C LEU A 121 7.70 -5.91 20.07
N PHE A 122 7.62 -5.93 18.74
CA PHE A 122 8.66 -6.55 17.90
C PHE A 122 9.94 -5.73 17.82
N ASN A 123 9.84 -4.41 17.99
CA ASN A 123 11.00 -3.55 18.11
C ASN A 123 11.68 -3.74 19.48
N LYS A 124 10.89 -3.95 20.54
CA LYS A 124 11.37 -4.17 21.91
C LYS A 124 11.90 -5.60 22.13
N PHE A 125 11.26 -6.59 21.53
CA PHE A 125 11.57 -8.02 21.63
C PHE A 125 11.64 -8.66 20.23
N PRO A 126 12.79 -8.53 19.53
CA PRO A 126 12.95 -9.09 18.19
C PRO A 126 12.70 -10.61 18.11
N GLU A 127 12.94 -11.34 19.21
CA GLU A 127 12.75 -12.78 19.33
C GLU A 127 11.29 -13.23 19.20
N LEU A 128 10.33 -12.34 19.43
CA LEU A 128 8.90 -12.64 19.27
C LEU A 128 8.58 -13.10 17.85
N LYS A 129 9.29 -12.59 16.83
CA LYS A 129 9.11 -12.99 15.44
C LYS A 129 9.35 -14.49 15.25
N ASP A 130 10.34 -15.05 15.95
CA ASP A 130 10.68 -16.46 15.84
C ASP A 130 9.75 -17.32 16.69
N ILE A 131 9.33 -16.84 17.86
CA ILE A 131 8.32 -17.50 18.70
C ILE A 131 7.02 -17.71 17.93
N ILE A 132 6.55 -16.68 17.23
CA ILE A 132 5.33 -16.73 16.44
C ILE A 132 5.45 -17.74 15.29
N LYS A 133 6.54 -17.68 14.52
CA LYS A 133 6.80 -18.64 13.42
C LYS A 133 6.78 -20.08 13.93
N ASN A 134 7.42 -20.33 15.08
CA ASN A 134 7.47 -21.65 15.68
C ASN A 134 6.09 -22.09 16.19
N ALA A 135 5.31 -21.20 16.81
CA ALA A 135 3.98 -21.50 17.32
C ALA A 135 2.99 -21.88 16.21
N VAL A 136 3.06 -21.22 15.04
CA VAL A 136 2.24 -21.57 13.87
C VAL A 136 2.66 -22.93 13.30
N THR A 137 3.96 -23.18 13.20
CA THR A 137 4.50 -24.41 12.59
C THR A 137 4.25 -25.65 13.46
N SER A 138 4.43 -25.54 14.78
CA SER A 138 4.27 -26.67 15.71
C SER A 138 2.82 -27.11 15.90
N LYS A 139 1.85 -26.19 15.95
CA LYS A 139 0.41 -26.54 16.02
C LYS A 139 -0.15 -27.12 14.71
N ALA A 140 0.54 -26.97 13.58
CA ALA A 140 0.15 -27.61 12.32
C ALA A 140 0.53 -29.11 12.27
N VAL A 141 1.55 -29.51 13.04
CA VAL A 141 2.03 -30.91 13.08
C VAL A 141 1.21 -31.78 14.04
N GLU A 142 0.62 -31.20 15.07
CA GLU A 142 -0.12 -31.93 16.11
C GLU A 142 -1.57 -32.29 15.75
N LYS A 143 -2.05 -31.90 14.55
CA LYS A 143 -3.40 -32.21 14.05
C LYS A 143 -3.44 -33.38 13.03
N LYS A 144 -2.50 -34.32 13.12
CA LYS A 144 -2.49 -35.54 12.30
C LYS A 144 -2.81 -36.78 13.12
#